data_AF-A0A549T2F2-F1
#
_entry.id   AF-A0A549T2F2-F1
#
_cell.length_a   1.000
_cell.length_b   1.000
_cell.length_c   1.000
_cell.angle_alpha   90.00
_cell.angle_beta   90.00
_cell.angle_gamma   90.00
#
_symmetry.space_group_name_H-M   'P 1'
#
loop_
_entity.id
_entity.type
_entity.pdbx_description
1 polymer ?
#
loop_
_entity_poly.entity_id
_entity_poly.type
_entity_poly.pdbx_seq_one_letter_code
_entity_poly.pdbx_strand_id
1 'polypeptide(L)'
;MVSITSTQTLTNALRRSVLDVQTQLSKAQAEVSTGRIADLGLGLGAAIQRDYAYGFRSDDLAALTASNNVVSTRLSATDTALSSIASTAQNFLETLISAQSAAGSDPGAIRGYAETGLKSLISTLDTSVDGVQIFGGVNTDVAPLSDYFSDPPSTAKQAVDQAFFGAFGIAQGDAGAASITDQQIQTFLSGPFADLFSSTSWSSDWSSATDETTKNRISLSQTSETSVSANEAALRKIAQAYTMVADLGVETMSSSAYRQILETASVAMSDAISGLTTLRAKVGVMQKGVSDANESLSAQRDMIATQIGSLENVDPFEASTRLNNLTTQLETSYTLTGKIQQLTLSKYI
;
A
#
# COMPACT_ATOMS: atom_id res chain seq x y z
N MET A 1 -78.74 27.67 12.87
CA MET A 1 -77.40 27.53 13.46
C MET A 1 -76.46 26.54 12.73
N VAL A 2 -76.80 26.04 11.53
CA VAL A 2 -75.98 25.02 10.83
C VAL A 2 -74.93 25.62 9.87
N SER A 3 -75.01 26.91 9.51
CA SER A 3 -74.23 27.45 8.38
C SER A 3 -72.80 27.92 8.71
N ILE A 4 -72.46 28.25 9.96
CA ILE A 4 -71.12 28.79 10.30
C ILE A 4 -70.12 27.65 10.55
N THR A 5 -70.57 26.57 11.18
CA THR A 5 -69.78 25.36 11.45
C THR A 5 -69.41 24.59 10.18
N SER A 6 -70.27 24.62 9.15
CA SER A 6 -70.00 24.00 7.84
C SER A 6 -68.96 24.77 7.01
N THR A 7 -68.96 26.11 7.08
CA THR A 7 -68.00 26.93 6.32
C THR A 7 -66.59 26.81 6.90
N GLN A 8 -66.44 26.87 8.23
CA GLN A 8 -65.14 26.72 8.89
C GLN A 8 -64.53 25.33 8.64
N THR A 9 -65.36 24.28 8.66
CA THR A 9 -64.91 22.90 8.38
C THR A 9 -64.53 22.72 6.91
N LEU A 10 -65.28 23.27 5.96
CA LEU A 10 -64.95 23.28 4.52
C LEU A 10 -63.64 24.03 4.23
N THR A 11 -63.46 25.24 4.78
CA THR A 11 -62.24 26.02 4.59
C THR A 11 -61.02 25.33 5.22
N ASN A 12 -61.17 24.75 6.40
CA ASN A 12 -60.08 23.98 7.04
C ASN A 12 -59.75 22.70 6.27
N ALA A 13 -60.74 22.02 5.69
CA ALA A 13 -60.53 20.84 4.85
C ALA A 13 -59.77 21.20 3.56
N LEU A 14 -60.16 22.29 2.89
CA LEU A 14 -59.47 22.79 1.69
C LEU A 14 -58.04 23.23 2.01
N ARG A 15 -57.82 23.94 3.12
CA ARG A 15 -56.47 24.33 3.56
C ARG A 15 -55.59 23.11 3.80
N ARG A 16 -56.11 22.06 4.45
CA ARG A 16 -55.38 20.79 4.63
C ARG A 16 -55.07 20.11 3.29
N SER A 17 -56.03 20.07 2.37
CA SER A 17 -55.82 19.50 1.04
C SER A 17 -54.76 20.25 0.24
N VAL A 18 -54.73 21.58 0.30
CA VAL A 18 -53.71 22.40 -0.37
C VAL A 18 -52.33 22.14 0.23
N LEU A 19 -52.22 22.06 1.56
CA LEU A 19 -50.95 21.75 2.24
C LEU A 19 -50.44 20.34 1.88
N ASP A 20 -51.33 19.36 1.77
CA ASP A 20 -50.99 18.00 1.35
C ASP A 20 -50.49 17.97 -0.10
N VAL A 21 -51.21 18.59 -1.03
CA VAL A 21 -50.80 18.68 -2.45
C VAL A 21 -49.47 19.43 -2.58
N GLN A 22 -49.24 20.51 -1.84
CA GLN A 22 -47.96 21.22 -1.82
C GLN A 22 -46.81 20.33 -1.31
N THR A 23 -47.05 19.55 -0.26
CA THR A 23 -46.06 18.61 0.29
C THR A 23 -45.72 17.52 -0.74
N GLN A 24 -46.74 16.93 -1.36
CA GLN A 24 -46.56 15.93 -2.42
C GLN A 24 -45.87 16.51 -3.66
N LEU A 25 -46.19 17.75 -4.04
CA LEU A 25 -45.56 18.46 -5.14
C LEU A 25 -44.07 18.66 -4.88
N SER A 26 -43.70 19.09 -3.67
CA SER A 26 -42.29 19.23 -3.28
C SER A 26 -41.53 17.90 -3.33
N LYS A 27 -42.16 16.79 -2.92
CA LYS A 27 -41.58 15.44 -3.01
C LYS A 27 -41.40 15.01 -4.46
N ALA A 28 -42.43 15.15 -5.29
CA ALA A 28 -42.38 14.81 -6.72
C ALA A 28 -41.34 15.66 -7.47
N GLN A 29 -41.16 16.93 -7.10
CA GLN A 29 -40.13 17.79 -7.68
C GLN A 29 -38.71 17.34 -7.28
N ALA A 30 -38.53 16.88 -6.03
CA ALA A 30 -37.27 16.28 -5.60
C ALA A 30 -37.00 14.94 -6.33
N GLU A 31 -38.03 14.11 -6.50
CA GLU A 31 -37.95 12.84 -7.24
C GLU A 31 -37.59 13.04 -8.72
N VAL A 32 -38.21 14.01 -9.39
CA VAL A 32 -37.89 14.35 -10.79
C VAL A 32 -36.48 14.93 -10.93
N SER A 33 -36.01 15.72 -9.96
CA SER A 33 -34.68 16.35 -10.04
C SER A 33 -33.54 15.41 -9.68
N THR A 34 -33.75 14.50 -8.72
CA THR A 34 -32.72 13.56 -8.23
C THR A 34 -32.78 12.19 -8.90
N GLY A 35 -33.91 11.82 -9.50
CA GLY A 35 -34.18 10.47 -10.00
C GLY A 35 -34.34 9.42 -8.90
N ARG A 36 -34.43 9.83 -7.62
CA ARG A 36 -34.58 8.94 -6.46
C ARG A 36 -35.80 9.28 -5.63
N ILE A 37 -36.35 8.28 -4.95
CA ILE A 37 -37.44 8.42 -3.98
C ILE A 37 -37.06 9.49 -2.95
N ALA A 38 -37.88 10.53 -2.80
CA ALA A 38 -37.56 11.67 -1.95
C ALA A 38 -37.55 11.33 -0.45
N ASP A 39 -38.33 10.31 -0.06
CA ASP A 39 -38.49 9.85 1.32
C ASP A 39 -38.34 8.33 1.35
N LEU A 40 -37.09 7.86 1.43
CA LEU A 40 -36.76 6.43 1.42
C LEU A 40 -37.48 5.66 2.53
N GLY A 41 -37.62 6.27 3.72
CA GLY A 41 -38.29 5.66 4.87
C GLY A 41 -39.75 5.35 4.59
N LEU A 42 -40.47 6.33 4.04
CA LEU A 42 -41.86 6.16 3.68
C LEU A 42 -42.05 5.31 2.41
N GLY A 43 -41.20 5.51 1.40
CA GLY A 43 -41.33 4.88 0.09
C GLY A 43 -40.96 3.39 0.08
N LEU A 44 -39.94 3.00 0.84
CA LEU A 44 -39.47 1.60 0.89
C LEU A 44 -40.16 0.77 1.98
N GLY A 45 -40.69 1.41 3.03
CA GLY A 45 -41.30 0.72 4.17
C GLY A 45 -40.35 -0.34 4.74
N ALA A 46 -40.76 -1.61 4.76
CA ALA A 46 -39.93 -2.71 5.26
C ALA A 46 -38.64 -2.95 4.44
N ALA A 47 -38.61 -2.57 3.16
CA ALA A 47 -37.45 -2.77 2.29
C ALA A 47 -36.26 -1.85 2.63
N ILE A 48 -36.48 -0.80 3.44
CA ILE A 48 -35.39 0.10 3.87
C ILE A 48 -34.31 -0.63 4.68
N GLN A 49 -34.66 -1.71 5.39
CA GLN A 49 -33.69 -2.53 6.11
C GLN A 49 -32.68 -3.17 5.16
N ARG A 50 -33.15 -3.61 3.98
CA ARG A 50 -32.29 -4.19 2.94
C ARG A 50 -31.43 -3.12 2.27
N ASP A 51 -31.99 -1.94 2.04
CA ASP A 51 -31.27 -0.80 1.49
C ASP A 51 -30.10 -0.37 2.39
N TYR A 52 -30.34 -0.19 3.70
CA TYR A 52 -29.27 0.07 4.67
C TYR A 52 -28.23 -1.05 4.72
N ALA A 53 -28.65 -2.31 4.68
CA ALA A 53 -27.70 -3.44 4.66
C ALA A 53 -26.79 -3.41 3.44
N TYR A 54 -27.31 -3.00 2.27
CA TYR A 54 -26.51 -2.79 1.07
C TYR A 54 -25.59 -1.57 1.20
N GLY A 55 -26.06 -0.47 1.79
CA GLY A 55 -25.24 0.70 2.11
C GLY A 55 -24.02 0.34 2.96
N PHE A 56 -24.23 -0.32 4.11
CA PHE A 56 -23.13 -0.76 4.98
C PHE A 56 -22.14 -1.68 4.27
N ARG A 57 -22.64 -2.58 3.41
CA ARG A 57 -21.77 -3.47 2.64
C ARG A 57 -20.98 -2.70 1.57
N SER A 58 -21.57 -1.68 0.95
CA SER A 58 -20.86 -0.78 0.04
C SER A 58 -19.71 -0.04 0.74
N ASP A 59 -19.94 0.41 1.97
CA ASP A 59 -18.93 1.09 2.78
C ASP A 59 -17.77 0.17 3.19
N ASP A 60 -18.04 -1.09 3.56
CA ASP A 60 -16.98 -2.06 3.87
C ASP A 60 -16.14 -2.40 2.62
N LEU A 61 -16.79 -2.56 1.46
CA LEU A 61 -16.08 -2.71 0.19
C LEU A 61 -15.26 -1.46 -0.16
N ALA A 62 -15.74 -0.26 0.21
CA ALA A 62 -15.01 0.99 0.07
C ALA A 62 -13.72 1.02 0.89
N ALA A 63 -13.83 0.68 2.16
CA ALA A 63 -12.70 0.63 3.07
C ALA A 63 -11.66 -0.40 2.59
N LEU A 64 -12.10 -1.56 2.11
CA LEU A 64 -11.24 -2.59 1.55
C LEU A 64 -10.50 -2.12 0.29
N THR A 65 -11.19 -1.51 -0.68
CA THR A 65 -10.53 -0.95 -1.88
C THR A 65 -9.52 0.13 -1.51
N ALA A 66 -9.84 1.02 -0.57
CA ALA A 66 -8.91 2.05 -0.12
C ALA A 66 -7.66 1.46 0.54
N SER A 67 -7.83 0.45 1.40
CA SER A 67 -6.72 -0.31 2.00
C SER A 67 -5.86 -0.99 0.94
N ASN A 68 -6.48 -1.65 -0.05
CA ASN A 68 -5.76 -2.30 -1.14
C ASN A 68 -4.95 -1.33 -2.00
N ASN A 69 -5.42 -0.09 -2.18
CA ASN A 69 -4.65 0.93 -2.90
C ASN A 69 -3.36 1.29 -2.15
N VAL A 70 -3.41 1.43 -0.82
CA VAL A 70 -2.20 1.67 -0.01
C VAL A 70 -1.23 0.49 -0.12
N VAL A 71 -1.75 -0.74 -0.03
CA VAL A 71 -0.96 -1.96 -0.22
C VAL A 71 -0.32 -1.99 -1.61
N SER A 72 -1.08 -1.69 -2.67
CA SER A 72 -0.58 -1.67 -4.05
C SER A 72 0.55 -0.66 -4.25
N THR A 73 0.41 0.54 -3.69
CA THR A 73 1.47 1.56 -3.71
C THR A 73 2.74 1.07 -3.02
N ARG A 74 2.62 0.45 -1.84
CA ARG A 74 3.78 -0.10 -1.10
C ARG A 74 4.45 -1.25 -1.83
N LEU A 75 3.68 -2.18 -2.40
CA LEU A 75 4.21 -3.27 -3.20
C LEU A 75 4.91 -2.77 -4.47
N SER A 76 4.38 -1.73 -5.11
CA SER A 76 5.02 -1.10 -6.27
C SER A 76 6.34 -0.41 -5.92
N ALA A 77 6.39 0.28 -4.77
CA ALA A 77 7.63 0.82 -4.23
C ALA A 77 8.65 -0.28 -3.90
N THR A 78 8.17 -1.41 -3.34
CA THR A 78 8.99 -2.57 -3.03
C THR A 78 9.61 -3.19 -4.29
N ASP A 79 8.82 -3.45 -5.35
CA ASP A 79 9.38 -3.97 -6.61
C ASP A 79 10.37 -2.99 -7.26
N THR A 80 10.08 -1.69 -7.21
CA THR A 80 11.01 -0.66 -7.72
C THR A 80 12.34 -0.69 -6.97
N ALA A 81 12.30 -0.75 -5.63
CA ALA A 81 13.48 -0.85 -4.77
C ALA A 81 14.27 -2.15 -5.05
N LEU A 82 13.60 -3.30 -5.11
CA LEU A 82 14.25 -4.58 -5.43
C LEU A 82 14.84 -4.61 -6.84
N SER A 83 14.19 -3.96 -7.82
CA SER A 83 14.71 -3.80 -9.17
C SER A 83 15.99 -2.96 -9.20
N SER A 84 16.01 -1.84 -8.46
CA SER A 84 17.20 -1.02 -8.30
C SER A 84 18.36 -1.79 -7.66
N ILE A 85 18.08 -2.55 -6.59
CA ILE A 85 19.07 -3.43 -5.94
C ILE A 85 19.60 -4.47 -6.94
N ALA A 86 18.74 -5.10 -7.74
CA ALA A 86 19.13 -6.08 -8.73
C ALA A 86 20.09 -5.51 -9.78
N SER A 87 19.78 -4.32 -10.30
CA SER A 87 20.63 -3.63 -11.28
C SER A 87 21.98 -3.26 -10.70
N THR A 88 22.03 -2.69 -9.49
CA THR A 88 23.30 -2.33 -8.84
C THR A 88 24.15 -3.57 -8.52
N ALA A 89 23.51 -4.66 -8.09
CA ALA A 89 24.15 -5.95 -7.85
C ALA A 89 24.74 -6.55 -9.15
N GLN A 90 23.99 -6.50 -10.27
CA GLN A 90 24.47 -6.96 -11.58
C GLN A 90 25.66 -6.15 -12.08
N ASN A 91 25.59 -4.83 -12.03
CA ASN A 91 26.70 -3.96 -12.43
C ASN A 91 27.96 -4.22 -11.59
N PHE A 92 27.78 -4.46 -10.29
CA PHE A 92 28.91 -4.80 -9.43
C PHE A 92 29.48 -6.20 -9.73
N LEU A 93 28.64 -7.20 -10.00
CA LEU A 93 29.09 -8.52 -10.42
C LEU A 93 29.93 -8.44 -11.70
N GLU A 94 29.49 -7.68 -12.70
CA GLU A 94 30.26 -7.43 -13.93
C GLU A 94 31.61 -6.77 -13.62
N THR A 95 31.63 -5.81 -12.71
CA THR A 95 32.84 -5.14 -12.23
C THR A 95 33.81 -6.12 -11.56
N LEU A 96 33.30 -7.03 -10.72
CA LEU A 96 34.11 -8.06 -10.06
C LEU A 96 34.70 -9.06 -11.07
N ILE A 97 33.90 -9.53 -12.03
CA ILE A 97 34.36 -10.47 -13.07
C ILE A 97 35.43 -9.80 -13.94
N SER A 98 35.23 -8.53 -14.31
CA SER A 98 36.23 -7.76 -15.07
C SER A 98 37.55 -7.64 -14.28
N ALA A 99 37.46 -7.33 -12.99
CA ALA A 99 38.61 -7.21 -12.10
C ALA A 99 39.40 -8.51 -11.89
N GLN A 100 38.76 -9.68 -12.05
CA GLN A 100 39.44 -10.97 -12.03
C GLN A 100 40.25 -11.24 -13.31
N SER A 101 39.73 -10.78 -14.47
CA SER A 101 40.32 -11.03 -15.78
C SER A 101 41.43 -10.04 -16.16
N ALA A 102 41.35 -8.79 -15.70
CA ALA A 102 42.35 -7.77 -15.97
C ALA A 102 43.50 -7.88 -14.96
N ALA A 103 44.73 -7.99 -15.44
CA ALA A 103 45.94 -8.06 -14.61
C ALA A 103 46.27 -6.77 -13.80
N GLY A 104 45.30 -5.85 -13.60
CA GLY A 104 45.57 -4.55 -12.99
C GLY A 104 44.37 -3.64 -12.73
N SER A 105 43.17 -4.17 -12.43
CA SER A 105 42.12 -3.31 -11.86
C SER A 105 42.56 -2.82 -10.48
N ASP A 106 42.65 -1.50 -10.30
CA ASP A 106 43.04 -0.86 -9.04
C ASP A 106 42.12 -1.33 -7.89
N PRO A 107 42.63 -2.04 -6.88
CA PRO A 107 41.83 -2.51 -5.75
C PRO A 107 41.08 -1.37 -5.04
N GLY A 108 41.65 -0.16 -5.01
CA GLY A 108 41.00 1.02 -4.41
C GLY A 108 39.73 1.44 -5.15
N ALA A 109 39.75 1.40 -6.48
CA ALA A 109 38.56 1.69 -7.30
C ALA A 109 37.44 0.65 -7.07
N ILE A 110 37.79 -0.64 -7.04
CA ILE A 110 36.83 -1.73 -6.81
C ILE A 110 36.23 -1.66 -5.40
N ARG A 111 37.05 -1.34 -4.38
CA ARG A 111 36.61 -1.02 -3.02
C ARG A 111 35.60 0.12 -3.02
N GLY A 112 35.88 1.21 -3.74
CA GLY A 112 34.98 2.36 -3.84
C GLY A 112 33.62 2.04 -4.48
N TYR A 113 33.59 1.17 -5.49
CA TYR A 113 32.34 0.65 -6.05
C TYR A 113 31.56 -0.18 -5.03
N ALA A 114 32.25 -1.01 -4.25
CA ALA A 114 31.62 -1.83 -3.22
C ALA A 114 31.03 -0.99 -2.08
N GLU A 115 31.77 0.02 -1.62
CA GLU A 115 31.32 0.97 -0.60
C GLU A 115 30.06 1.72 -1.06
N THR A 116 30.08 2.24 -2.29
CA THR A 116 28.93 2.94 -2.89
C THR A 116 27.73 2.00 -3.04
N GLY A 117 27.97 0.75 -3.47
CA GLY A 117 26.94 -0.29 -3.58
C GLY A 117 26.30 -0.62 -2.23
N LEU A 118 27.09 -0.77 -1.17
CA LEU A 118 26.58 -1.02 0.18
C LEU A 118 25.74 0.15 0.70
N LYS A 119 26.22 1.39 0.55
CA LYS A 119 25.45 2.60 0.91
C LYS A 119 24.13 2.67 0.15
N SER A 120 24.15 2.38 -1.15
CA SER A 120 22.95 2.35 -1.98
C SER A 120 21.97 1.26 -1.54
N LEU A 121 22.47 0.06 -1.19
CA LEU A 121 21.64 -1.03 -0.67
C LEU A 121 20.93 -0.62 0.62
N ILE A 122 21.70 -0.12 1.60
CA ILE A 122 21.18 0.33 2.90
C ILE A 122 20.11 1.42 2.68
N SER A 123 20.46 2.46 1.93
CA SER A 123 19.52 3.55 1.63
C SER A 123 18.25 3.09 0.91
N THR A 124 18.35 2.07 0.05
CA THR A 124 17.16 1.54 -0.65
C THR A 124 16.28 0.73 0.30
N LEU A 125 16.88 -0.05 1.20
CA LEU A 125 16.15 -0.83 2.20
C LEU A 125 15.53 0.04 3.30
N ASP A 126 16.05 1.25 3.52
CA ASP A 126 15.48 2.25 4.43
C ASP A 126 14.39 3.13 3.79
N THR A 127 13.87 2.73 2.61
CA THR A 127 12.80 3.46 1.93
C THR A 127 11.48 3.35 2.70
N SER A 128 10.83 4.49 2.90
CA SER A 128 9.49 4.58 3.51
C SER A 128 8.43 5.09 2.53
N VAL A 129 7.19 4.65 2.74
CA VAL A 129 5.99 5.13 2.03
C VAL A 129 4.98 5.58 3.08
N ASP A 130 4.60 6.85 3.04
CA ASP A 130 3.74 7.49 4.04
C ASP A 130 4.26 7.33 5.49
N GLY A 131 5.58 7.42 5.67
CA GLY A 131 6.24 7.28 6.98
C GLY A 131 6.37 5.85 7.49
N VAL A 132 5.93 4.85 6.71
CA VAL A 132 6.01 3.42 7.05
C VAL A 132 7.14 2.78 6.26
N GLN A 133 8.08 2.14 6.96
CA GLN A 133 9.21 1.44 6.35
C GLN A 133 8.75 0.18 5.61
N ILE A 134 9.04 0.08 4.32
CA ILE A 134 8.50 -1.00 3.47
C ILE A 134 9.24 -2.34 3.63
N PHE A 135 10.49 -2.29 4.11
CA PHE A 135 11.32 -3.47 4.40
C PHE A 135 11.45 -3.80 5.89
N GLY A 136 10.73 -3.09 6.77
CA GLY A 136 10.79 -3.30 8.23
C GLY A 136 10.07 -4.55 8.74
N GLY A 137 9.35 -5.27 7.86
CA GLY A 137 8.43 -6.32 8.28
C GLY A 137 7.27 -5.72 9.09
N VAL A 138 7.04 -6.19 10.30
CA VAL A 138 6.07 -5.59 11.24
C VAL A 138 6.64 -4.41 12.03
N ASN A 139 7.97 -4.23 12.06
CA ASN A 139 8.60 -3.08 12.69
C ASN A 139 8.68 -1.91 11.68
N THR A 140 7.59 -1.17 11.54
CA THR A 140 7.45 -0.14 10.49
C THR A 140 7.95 1.24 10.87
N ASP A 141 8.25 1.47 12.15
CA ASP A 141 8.47 2.80 12.71
C ASP A 141 9.97 3.18 12.77
N VAL A 142 10.85 2.22 12.46
CA VAL A 142 12.31 2.38 12.55
C VAL A 142 12.93 1.92 11.24
N ALA A 143 13.95 2.66 10.76
CA ALA A 143 14.74 2.27 9.59
C ALA A 143 15.28 0.83 9.77
N PRO A 144 15.03 -0.06 8.80
CA PRO A 144 15.45 -1.45 8.88
C PRO A 144 16.95 -1.62 9.14
N LEU A 145 17.80 -0.86 8.45
CA LEU A 145 19.25 -1.00 8.55
C LEU A 145 19.90 0.25 9.14
N SER A 146 20.97 0.04 9.91
CA SER A 146 21.86 1.13 10.31
C SER A 146 22.89 1.44 9.22
N ASP A 147 23.29 2.70 9.07
CA ASP A 147 24.40 3.06 8.18
C ASP A 147 25.70 2.38 8.65
N TYR A 148 26.23 1.50 7.80
CA TYR A 148 27.45 0.73 8.06
C TYR A 148 28.65 1.63 8.32
N PHE A 149 28.77 2.74 7.56
CA PHE A 149 29.92 3.66 7.59
C PHE A 149 29.69 4.88 8.48
N SER A 150 28.78 4.78 9.45
CA SER A 150 28.47 5.84 10.41
C SER A 150 29.63 6.16 11.37
N ASP A 151 29.61 7.37 11.94
CA ASP A 151 30.48 7.80 13.03
C ASP A 151 29.61 8.22 14.23
N PRO A 152 29.64 7.50 15.37
CA PRO A 152 30.52 6.35 15.69
C PRO A 152 30.18 5.07 14.87
N PRO A 153 31.15 4.12 14.71
CA PRO A 153 30.95 2.92 13.92
C PRO A 153 29.71 2.12 14.32
N SER A 154 28.95 1.65 13.33
CA SER A 154 27.80 0.76 13.54
C SER A 154 28.17 -0.57 14.22
N THR A 155 27.20 -1.24 14.83
CA THR A 155 27.36 -2.59 15.39
C THR A 155 27.86 -3.59 14.35
N ALA A 156 27.31 -3.54 13.14
CA ALA A 156 27.75 -4.34 12.00
C ALA A 156 29.24 -4.10 11.66
N LYS A 157 29.67 -2.83 11.57
CA LYS A 157 31.07 -2.48 11.30
C LYS A 157 32.01 -3.00 12.38
N GLN A 158 31.64 -2.79 13.65
CA GLN A 158 32.41 -3.28 14.79
C GLN A 158 32.52 -4.81 14.76
N ALA A 159 31.45 -5.52 14.41
CA ALA A 159 31.47 -6.98 14.31
C ALA A 159 32.42 -7.47 13.20
N VAL A 160 32.45 -6.79 12.05
CA VAL A 160 33.40 -7.09 10.96
C VAL A 160 34.85 -6.83 11.39
N ASP A 161 35.10 -5.69 12.05
CA ASP A 161 36.42 -5.34 12.59
C ASP A 161 36.93 -6.37 13.59
N GLN A 162 36.07 -6.79 14.52
CA GLN A 162 36.42 -7.80 15.51
C GLN A 162 36.63 -9.17 14.90
N ALA A 163 35.82 -9.57 13.92
CA ALA A 163 36.00 -10.85 13.23
C ALA A 163 37.33 -10.90 12.46
N PHE A 164 37.67 -9.82 11.74
CA PHE A 164 38.92 -9.74 11.02
C PHE A 164 40.13 -9.74 11.97
N PHE A 165 40.10 -8.89 13.00
CA PHE A 165 41.16 -8.83 14.00
C PHE A 165 41.32 -10.17 14.73
N GLY A 166 40.21 -10.85 15.07
CA GLY A 166 40.24 -12.16 15.70
C GLY A 166 40.86 -13.25 14.83
N ALA A 167 40.69 -13.16 13.49
CA ALA A 167 41.24 -14.12 12.56
C ALA A 167 42.74 -13.89 12.25
N PHE A 168 43.18 -12.64 12.18
CA PHE A 168 44.52 -12.29 11.66
C PHE A 168 45.43 -11.57 12.66
N GLY A 169 44.91 -11.09 13.79
CA GLY A 169 45.65 -10.33 14.80
C GLY A 169 46.08 -8.93 14.36
N ILE A 170 45.55 -8.44 13.24
CA ILE A 170 45.84 -7.13 12.64
C ILE A 170 44.53 -6.46 12.22
N ALA A 171 44.54 -5.12 12.13
CA ALA A 171 43.40 -4.37 11.62
C ALA A 171 43.31 -4.46 10.09
N GLN A 172 42.11 -4.27 9.53
CA GLN A 172 41.94 -4.12 8.09
C GLN A 172 42.75 -2.92 7.58
N GLY A 173 43.41 -3.07 6.43
CA GLY A 173 44.26 -2.03 5.86
C GLY A 173 45.64 -1.89 6.51
N ASP A 174 46.00 -2.74 7.48
CA ASP A 174 47.36 -2.80 8.02
C ASP A 174 48.33 -3.40 6.98
N ALA A 175 49.58 -2.92 6.94
CA ALA A 175 50.59 -3.42 6.02
C ALA A 175 50.89 -4.93 6.21
N GLY A 176 50.64 -5.47 7.40
CA GLY A 176 50.73 -6.90 7.70
C GLY A 176 49.75 -7.76 6.89
N ALA A 177 48.67 -7.18 6.35
CA ALA A 177 47.68 -7.90 5.53
C ALA A 177 48.29 -8.46 4.23
N ALA A 178 49.42 -7.93 3.77
CA ALA A 178 50.17 -8.47 2.63
C ALA A 178 50.68 -9.90 2.86
N SER A 179 50.77 -10.35 4.12
CA SER A 179 51.18 -11.71 4.48
C SER A 179 50.04 -12.74 4.50
N ILE A 180 48.78 -12.29 4.41
CA ILE A 180 47.61 -13.17 4.40
C ILE A 180 47.60 -13.99 3.10
N THR A 181 47.53 -15.31 3.24
CA THR A 181 47.42 -16.23 2.10
C THR A 181 46.00 -16.35 1.58
N ASP A 182 45.86 -16.82 0.34
CA ASP A 182 44.58 -17.19 -0.28
C ASP A 182 43.79 -18.22 0.56
N GLN A 183 44.46 -19.24 1.09
CA GLN A 183 43.80 -20.25 1.93
C GLN A 183 43.32 -19.69 3.28
N GLN A 184 44.09 -18.79 3.88
CA GLN A 184 43.71 -18.13 5.14
C GLN A 184 42.50 -17.22 4.94
N ILE A 185 42.51 -16.40 3.88
CA ILE A 185 41.37 -15.53 3.59
C ILE A 185 40.14 -16.35 3.21
N GLN A 186 40.27 -17.43 2.42
CA GLN A 186 39.15 -18.32 2.11
C GLN A 186 38.52 -18.94 3.37
N THR A 187 39.34 -19.37 4.33
CA THR A 187 38.86 -19.94 5.60
C THR A 187 38.10 -18.89 6.41
N PHE A 188 38.61 -17.65 6.46
CA PHE A 188 37.92 -16.54 7.10
C PHE A 188 36.58 -16.22 6.43
N LEU A 189 36.57 -16.12 5.09
CA LEU A 189 35.39 -15.78 4.30
C LEU A 189 34.27 -16.82 4.41
N SER A 190 34.62 -18.11 4.48
CA SER A 190 33.66 -19.21 4.55
C SER A 190 33.21 -19.58 5.97
N GLY A 191 33.91 -19.08 7.00
CA GLY A 191 33.55 -19.29 8.40
C GLY A 191 33.21 -17.98 9.10
N PRO A 192 34.13 -17.39 9.90
CA PRO A 192 33.82 -16.23 10.76
C PRO A 192 33.15 -15.07 10.04
N PHE A 193 33.55 -14.75 8.81
CA PHE A 193 32.95 -13.65 8.05
C PHE A 193 31.53 -14.00 7.55
N ALA A 194 31.29 -15.22 7.09
CA ALA A 194 29.97 -15.66 6.65
C ALA A 194 28.97 -15.68 7.82
N ASP A 195 29.42 -16.03 9.02
CA ASP A 195 28.59 -16.07 10.22
C ASP A 195 28.03 -14.70 10.61
N LEU A 196 28.70 -13.59 10.25
CA LEU A 196 28.22 -12.22 10.46
C LEU A 196 26.93 -11.91 9.66
N PHE A 197 26.69 -12.65 8.58
CA PHE A 197 25.51 -12.50 7.72
C PHE A 197 24.49 -13.64 7.88
N SER A 198 24.72 -14.52 8.88
CA SER A 198 23.72 -15.49 9.34
C SER A 198 22.45 -14.77 9.81
N SER A 199 21.31 -15.47 9.87
CA SER A 199 20.05 -14.82 10.27
C SER A 199 20.15 -14.23 11.68
N THR A 200 20.83 -14.94 12.58
CA THR A 200 21.00 -14.53 13.98
C THR A 200 21.87 -13.28 14.10
N SER A 201 23.06 -13.27 13.49
CA SER A 201 23.97 -12.12 13.56
C SER A 201 23.39 -10.92 12.81
N TRP A 202 22.71 -11.15 11.69
CA TRP A 202 22.06 -10.08 10.93
C TRP A 202 21.00 -9.34 11.77
N SER A 203 20.10 -10.06 12.45
CA SER A 203 19.09 -9.45 13.30
C SER A 203 19.65 -8.82 14.58
N SER A 204 20.88 -9.19 14.99
CA SER A 204 21.56 -8.57 16.13
C SER A 204 22.26 -7.27 15.74
N ASP A 205 23.00 -7.30 14.62
CA ASP A 205 24.04 -6.31 14.36
C ASP A 205 23.73 -5.40 13.16
N TRP A 206 22.89 -5.87 12.22
CA TRP A 206 22.60 -5.17 10.97
C TRP A 206 21.18 -4.62 10.91
N SER A 207 20.19 -5.41 11.34
CA SER A 207 18.79 -5.18 11.03
C SER A 207 17.90 -5.10 12.26
N SER A 208 17.08 -4.05 12.31
CA SER A 208 15.96 -3.90 13.23
C SER A 208 14.64 -4.44 12.68
N ALA A 209 14.62 -4.92 11.42
CA ALA A 209 13.44 -5.49 10.80
C ALA A 209 13.08 -6.87 11.38
N THR A 210 11.80 -7.23 11.27
CA THR A 210 11.33 -8.55 11.66
C THR A 210 11.31 -9.51 10.48
N ASP A 211 11.47 -10.81 10.73
CA ASP A 211 11.25 -11.85 9.70
C ASP A 211 9.76 -11.98 9.34
N GLU A 212 8.87 -11.60 10.25
CA GLU A 212 7.43 -11.60 9.99
C GLU A 212 7.07 -10.49 9.00
N THR A 213 6.31 -10.86 7.96
CA THR A 213 5.75 -9.92 6.99
C THR A 213 4.37 -9.44 7.42
N THR A 214 4.04 -8.21 7.06
CA THR A 214 2.73 -7.60 7.27
C THR A 214 1.66 -8.37 6.51
N LYS A 215 0.53 -8.61 7.18
CA LYS A 215 -0.65 -9.26 6.61
C LYS A 215 -1.81 -8.29 6.56
N ASN A 216 -2.43 -8.16 5.39
CA ASN A 216 -3.56 -7.27 5.17
C ASN A 216 -4.77 -8.05 4.66
N ARG A 217 -5.95 -7.69 5.16
CA ARG A 217 -7.22 -8.17 4.62
C ARG A 217 -7.45 -7.49 3.27
N ILE A 218 -7.40 -8.25 2.18
CA ILE A 218 -7.53 -7.72 0.81
C ILE A 218 -8.92 -7.91 0.22
N SER A 219 -9.75 -8.77 0.81
CA SER A 219 -11.16 -8.95 0.46
C SER A 219 -11.96 -9.36 1.70
N LEU A 220 -13.28 -9.52 1.57
CA LEU A 220 -14.15 -9.95 2.67
C LEU A 220 -13.76 -11.30 3.28
N SER A 221 -13.06 -12.16 2.54
CA SER A 221 -12.71 -13.52 2.97
C SER A 221 -11.22 -13.84 2.86
N GLN A 222 -10.38 -12.89 2.43
CA GLN A 222 -8.97 -13.15 2.13
C GLN A 222 -8.04 -12.17 2.83
N THR A 223 -7.00 -12.73 3.44
CA THR A 223 -5.84 -12.01 3.95
C THR A 223 -4.62 -12.45 3.14
N SER A 224 -3.74 -11.51 2.81
CA SER A 224 -2.50 -11.78 2.08
C SER A 224 -1.31 -11.20 2.82
N GLU A 225 -0.14 -11.82 2.66
CA GLU A 225 1.14 -11.16 2.91
C GLU A 225 1.31 -10.03 1.90
N THR A 226 1.79 -8.89 2.38
CA THR A 226 1.87 -7.65 1.59
C THR A 226 3.15 -6.86 1.84
N SER A 227 4.16 -7.49 2.42
CA SER A 227 5.49 -6.88 2.58
C SER A 227 6.59 -7.93 2.47
N VAL A 228 7.81 -7.41 2.39
CA VAL A 228 9.06 -8.16 2.37
C VAL A 228 9.95 -7.59 3.48
N SER A 229 10.84 -8.39 4.05
CA SER A 229 11.76 -7.96 5.11
C SER A 229 13.15 -7.64 4.57
N ALA A 230 13.87 -6.72 5.22
CA ALA A 230 15.31 -6.55 5.03
C ALA A 230 16.12 -7.79 5.44
N ASN A 231 15.51 -8.73 6.18
CA ASN A 231 16.15 -9.98 6.62
C ASN A 231 16.18 -11.09 5.56
N GLU A 232 15.62 -10.84 4.38
CA GLU A 232 15.64 -11.81 3.27
C GLU A 232 17.07 -12.24 2.92
N ALA A 233 17.27 -13.55 2.75
CA ALA A 233 18.60 -14.13 2.57
C ALA A 233 19.36 -13.56 1.36
N ALA A 234 18.63 -13.22 0.28
CA ALA A 234 19.22 -12.59 -0.90
C ALA A 234 19.84 -11.23 -0.56
N LEU A 235 19.13 -10.39 0.18
CA LEU A 235 19.60 -9.05 0.57
C LEU A 235 20.85 -9.14 1.47
N ARG A 236 20.85 -10.09 2.41
CA ARG A 236 22.00 -10.38 3.27
C ARG A 236 23.24 -10.78 2.48
N LYS A 237 23.09 -11.63 1.46
CA LYS A 237 24.21 -12.03 0.58
C LYS A 237 24.74 -10.85 -0.26
N ILE A 238 23.89 -9.92 -0.70
CA ILE A 238 24.34 -8.70 -1.38
C ILE A 238 25.17 -7.85 -0.42
N ALA A 239 24.68 -7.63 0.80
CA ALA A 239 25.41 -6.90 1.84
C ALA A 239 26.76 -7.58 2.16
N GLN A 240 26.77 -8.91 2.26
CA GLN A 240 27.98 -9.71 2.45
C GLN A 240 29.01 -9.45 1.35
N ALA A 241 28.61 -9.55 0.08
CA ALA A 241 29.50 -9.36 -1.06
C ALA A 241 30.08 -7.94 -1.12
N TYR A 242 29.25 -6.91 -0.86
CA TYR A 242 29.76 -5.54 -0.80
C TYR A 242 30.71 -5.33 0.37
N THR A 243 30.35 -5.78 1.57
CA THR A 243 31.18 -5.61 2.78
C THR A 243 32.53 -6.29 2.62
N MET A 244 32.55 -7.48 2.01
CA MET A 244 33.76 -8.25 1.75
C MET A 244 34.80 -7.46 0.95
N VAL A 245 34.35 -6.69 -0.03
CA VAL A 245 35.23 -5.93 -0.92
C VAL A 245 35.49 -4.51 -0.40
N ALA A 246 34.49 -3.91 0.25
CA ALA A 246 34.56 -2.54 0.74
C ALA A 246 35.42 -2.40 2.00
N ASP A 247 35.38 -3.38 2.92
CA ASP A 247 35.86 -3.18 4.29
C ASP A 247 37.01 -4.11 4.72
N LEU A 248 37.32 -5.17 3.97
CA LEU A 248 38.41 -6.10 4.34
C LEU A 248 39.83 -5.56 4.04
N GLY A 249 39.96 -4.30 3.60
CA GLY A 249 41.27 -3.68 3.35
C GLY A 249 42.01 -4.23 2.12
N VAL A 250 41.26 -4.55 1.06
CA VAL A 250 41.74 -5.23 -0.16
C VAL A 250 42.98 -4.60 -0.83
N GLU A 251 43.23 -3.31 -0.63
CA GLU A 251 44.41 -2.60 -1.19
C GLU A 251 45.74 -3.02 -0.58
N THR A 252 45.71 -3.52 0.65
CA THR A 252 46.93 -3.89 1.41
C THR A 252 47.23 -5.39 1.36
N MET A 253 46.34 -6.17 0.74
CA MET A 253 46.43 -7.61 0.66
C MET A 253 47.33 -8.09 -0.48
N SER A 254 47.78 -9.34 -0.36
CA SER A 254 48.46 -10.03 -1.46
C SER A 254 47.54 -10.20 -2.68
N SER A 255 48.10 -10.25 -3.89
CA SER A 255 47.30 -10.41 -5.11
C SER A 255 46.50 -11.72 -5.15
N SER A 256 46.96 -12.77 -4.47
CA SER A 256 46.23 -14.03 -4.35
C SER A 256 45.05 -13.92 -3.38
N ALA A 257 45.24 -13.31 -2.21
CA ALA A 257 44.17 -13.07 -1.25
C ALA A 257 43.09 -12.13 -1.83
N TYR A 258 43.51 -11.08 -2.54
CA TYR A 258 42.59 -10.18 -3.23
C TYR A 258 41.74 -10.90 -4.28
N ARG A 259 42.35 -11.75 -5.12
CA ARG A 259 41.60 -12.55 -6.10
C ARG A 259 40.60 -13.48 -5.44
N GLN A 260 40.98 -14.11 -4.33
CA GLN A 260 40.07 -14.98 -3.57
C GLN A 260 38.85 -14.21 -3.04
N ILE A 261 39.04 -12.96 -2.57
CA ILE A 261 37.93 -12.08 -2.17
C ILE A 261 37.01 -11.80 -3.36
N LEU A 262 37.57 -11.41 -4.51
CA LEU A 262 36.77 -11.12 -5.71
C LEU A 262 35.97 -12.34 -6.17
N GLU A 263 36.57 -13.53 -6.20
CA GLU A 263 35.89 -14.77 -6.58
C GLU A 263 34.74 -15.10 -5.61
N THR A 264 35.00 -15.03 -4.31
CA THR A 264 33.99 -15.32 -3.28
C THR A 264 32.85 -14.29 -3.34
N ALA A 265 33.16 -13.01 -3.53
CA ALA A 265 32.16 -11.95 -3.68
C ALA A 265 31.34 -12.13 -4.97
N SER A 266 31.95 -12.54 -6.09
CA SER A 266 31.23 -12.83 -7.33
C SER A 266 30.26 -14.00 -7.19
N VAL A 267 30.65 -15.07 -6.49
CA VAL A 267 29.76 -16.20 -6.21
C VAL A 267 28.59 -15.76 -5.31
N ALA A 268 28.88 -15.07 -4.21
CA ALA A 268 27.86 -14.56 -3.30
C ALA A 268 26.87 -13.62 -3.99
N MET A 269 27.37 -12.72 -4.85
CA MET A 269 26.54 -11.79 -5.61
C MET A 269 25.67 -12.50 -6.65
N SER A 270 26.23 -13.49 -7.37
CA SER A 270 25.48 -14.30 -8.36
C SER A 270 24.32 -15.07 -7.70
N ASP A 271 24.60 -15.72 -6.57
CA ASP A 271 23.60 -16.39 -5.73
C ASP A 271 22.52 -15.41 -5.27
N ALA A 272 22.93 -14.22 -4.83
CA ALA A 272 22.02 -13.21 -4.32
C ALA A 272 21.09 -12.66 -5.41
N ILE A 273 21.59 -12.43 -6.63
CA ILE A 273 20.79 -12.01 -7.79
C ILE A 273 19.73 -13.07 -8.13
N SER A 274 20.09 -14.35 -8.07
CA SER A 274 19.13 -15.45 -8.25
C SER A 274 18.04 -15.42 -7.18
N GLY A 275 18.42 -15.31 -5.90
CA GLY A 275 17.49 -15.20 -4.78
C GLY A 275 16.59 -13.95 -4.87
N LEU A 276 17.14 -12.83 -5.35
CA LEU A 276 16.39 -11.58 -5.55
C LEU A 276 15.36 -11.72 -6.67
N THR A 277 15.66 -12.50 -7.71
CA THR A 277 14.68 -12.85 -8.75
C THR A 277 13.51 -13.62 -8.17
N THR A 278 13.76 -14.60 -7.29
CA THR A 278 12.71 -15.31 -6.55
C THR A 278 11.90 -14.37 -5.65
N LEU A 279 12.58 -13.46 -4.95
CA LEU A 279 11.93 -12.49 -4.07
C LEU A 279 11.02 -11.53 -4.83
N ARG A 280 11.47 -11.02 -5.98
CA ARG A 280 10.67 -10.18 -6.88
C ARG A 280 9.47 -10.94 -7.46
N ALA A 281 9.65 -12.22 -7.80
CA ALA A 281 8.53 -13.06 -8.21
C ALA A 281 7.48 -13.20 -7.09
N LYS A 282 7.92 -13.36 -5.82
CA LYS A 282 7.03 -13.36 -4.65
C LYS A 282 6.23 -12.07 -4.56
N VAL A 283 6.88 -10.91 -4.70
CA VAL A 283 6.21 -9.59 -4.72
C VAL A 283 5.22 -9.47 -5.87
N GLY A 284 5.56 -9.94 -7.07
CA GLY A 284 4.66 -9.96 -8.22
C GLY A 284 3.39 -10.79 -7.98
N VAL A 285 3.50 -11.92 -7.28
CA VAL A 285 2.34 -12.71 -6.85
C VAL A 285 1.48 -11.94 -5.85
N MET A 286 2.07 -11.23 -4.89
CA MET A 286 1.33 -10.36 -3.97
C MET A 286 0.56 -9.25 -4.71
N GLN A 287 1.22 -8.57 -5.66
CA GLN A 287 0.60 -7.54 -6.49
C GLN A 287 -0.59 -8.10 -7.28
N LYS A 288 -0.43 -9.27 -7.91
CA LYS A 288 -1.51 -9.94 -8.62
C LYS A 288 -2.67 -10.30 -7.70
N GLY A 289 -2.40 -10.81 -6.50
CA GLY A 289 -3.43 -11.12 -5.51
C GLY A 289 -4.26 -9.89 -5.11
N VAL A 290 -3.61 -8.74 -4.91
CA VAL A 290 -4.30 -7.48 -4.61
C VAL A 290 -5.10 -6.98 -5.82
N SER A 291 -4.58 -7.09 -7.03
CA SER A 291 -5.29 -6.74 -8.26
C SER A 291 -6.56 -7.56 -8.42
N ASP A 292 -6.48 -8.88 -8.25
CA ASP A 292 -7.62 -9.80 -8.39
C ASP A 292 -8.67 -9.54 -7.32
N ALA A 293 -8.24 -9.27 -6.09
CA ALA A 293 -9.14 -8.86 -5.03
C ALA A 293 -9.86 -7.56 -5.37
N ASN A 294 -9.16 -6.55 -5.91
CA ASN A 294 -9.77 -5.30 -6.34
C ASN A 294 -10.78 -5.46 -7.49
N GLU A 295 -10.49 -6.31 -8.48
CA GLU A 295 -11.45 -6.64 -9.53
C GLU A 295 -12.73 -7.26 -8.96
N SER A 296 -12.58 -8.20 -8.02
CA SER A 296 -13.71 -8.83 -7.33
C SER A 296 -14.51 -7.84 -6.47
N LEU A 297 -13.83 -6.96 -5.73
CA LEU A 297 -14.46 -5.91 -4.93
C LEU A 297 -15.24 -4.94 -5.82
N SER A 298 -14.69 -4.55 -6.98
CA SER A 298 -15.37 -3.67 -7.93
C SER A 298 -16.66 -4.30 -8.44
N ALA A 299 -16.60 -5.56 -8.90
CA ALA A 299 -17.79 -6.28 -9.36
C ALA A 299 -18.87 -6.37 -8.26
N GLN A 300 -18.47 -6.61 -7.00
CA GLN A 300 -19.40 -6.62 -5.87
C GLN A 300 -20.01 -5.25 -5.59
N ARG A 301 -19.24 -4.16 -5.72
CA ARG A 301 -19.74 -2.80 -5.56
C ARG A 301 -20.73 -2.43 -6.65
N ASP A 302 -20.46 -2.80 -7.90
CA ASP A 302 -21.37 -2.56 -9.02
C ASP A 302 -22.70 -3.30 -8.85
N MET A 303 -22.65 -4.55 -8.39
CA MET A 303 -23.84 -5.32 -8.05
C MET A 303 -24.64 -4.66 -6.93
N ILE A 304 -23.99 -4.23 -5.85
CA ILE A 304 -24.65 -3.57 -4.72
C ILE A 304 -25.23 -2.22 -5.15
N ALA A 305 -24.51 -1.42 -5.93
CA ALA A 305 -24.99 -0.15 -6.46
C ALA A 305 -26.22 -0.35 -7.36
N THR A 306 -26.24 -1.41 -8.16
CA THR A 306 -27.42 -1.79 -8.96
C THR A 306 -28.60 -2.16 -8.07
N GLN A 307 -28.37 -2.92 -7.00
CA GLN A 307 -29.44 -3.29 -6.05
C GLN A 307 -29.98 -2.07 -5.30
N ILE A 308 -29.12 -1.18 -4.81
CA ILE A 308 -29.54 0.10 -4.19
C ILE A 308 -30.34 0.91 -5.20
N GLY A 309 -29.83 1.09 -6.42
CA GLY A 309 -30.56 1.80 -7.48
C GLY A 309 -31.93 1.19 -7.80
N SER A 310 -32.06 -0.13 -7.76
CA SER A 310 -33.36 -0.80 -7.97
C SER A 310 -34.38 -0.55 -6.85
N LEU A 311 -33.92 -0.16 -5.66
CA LEU A 311 -34.76 0.21 -4.53
C LEU A 311 -35.05 1.72 -4.55
N GLU A 312 -34.01 2.53 -4.71
CA GLU A 312 -34.10 3.98 -4.53
C GLU A 312 -34.56 4.75 -5.78
N ASN A 313 -34.32 4.25 -6.98
CA ASN A 313 -34.58 5.00 -8.20
C ASN A 313 -36.08 5.02 -8.55
N VAL A 314 -36.56 6.18 -9.01
CA VAL A 314 -37.91 6.35 -9.56
C VAL A 314 -37.87 6.40 -11.08
N ASP A 315 -38.94 5.93 -11.73
CA ASP A 315 -39.13 6.11 -13.16
C ASP A 315 -39.32 7.61 -13.47
N PRO A 316 -38.43 8.24 -14.27
CA PRO A 316 -38.54 9.66 -14.59
C PRO A 316 -39.85 10.05 -15.29
N PHE A 317 -40.43 9.16 -16.09
CA PHE A 317 -41.70 9.40 -16.78
C PHE A 317 -42.88 9.36 -15.81
N GLU A 318 -42.90 8.38 -14.90
CA GLU A 318 -43.93 8.31 -13.86
C GLU A 318 -43.83 9.51 -12.92
N ALA A 319 -42.62 9.85 -12.47
CA ALA A 319 -42.36 10.98 -11.59
C ALA A 319 -42.79 12.31 -12.25
N SER A 320 -42.47 12.51 -13.54
CA SER A 320 -42.88 13.69 -14.30
C SER A 320 -44.40 13.77 -14.49
N THR A 321 -45.04 12.63 -14.76
CA THR A 321 -46.50 12.55 -14.89
C THR A 321 -47.18 12.90 -13.56
N ARG A 322 -46.65 12.37 -12.45
CA ARG A 322 -47.13 12.65 -11.10
C ARG A 322 -46.97 14.13 -10.74
N LEU A 323 -45.81 14.73 -11.05
CA LEU A 323 -45.56 16.16 -10.85
C LEU A 323 -46.58 17.03 -11.60
N ASN A 324 -46.82 16.75 -12.88
CA ASN A 324 -47.78 17.49 -13.69
C ASN A 324 -49.22 17.36 -13.16
N ASN A 325 -49.61 16.16 -12.73
CA ASN A 325 -50.92 15.93 -12.12
C ASN A 325 -51.08 16.72 -10.81
N LEU A 326 -50.05 16.74 -9.96
CA LEU A 326 -50.06 17.50 -8.69
C LEU A 326 -50.10 19.02 -8.94
N THR A 327 -49.37 19.52 -9.93
CA THR A 327 -49.43 20.94 -10.34
C THR A 327 -50.85 21.32 -10.75
N THR A 328 -51.47 20.51 -11.61
CA THR A 328 -52.85 20.73 -12.08
C THR A 328 -53.86 20.69 -10.92
N GLN A 329 -53.68 19.76 -9.98
CA GLN A 329 -54.53 19.66 -8.79
C GLN A 329 -54.36 20.88 -7.86
N LEU A 330 -53.15 21.41 -7.73
CA LEU A 330 -52.87 22.60 -6.94
C LEU A 330 -53.55 23.85 -7.55
N GLU A 331 -53.42 24.05 -8.87
CA GLU A 331 -54.09 25.12 -9.61
C GLU A 331 -55.62 25.05 -9.46
N THR A 332 -56.17 23.84 -9.59
CA THR A 332 -57.60 23.59 -9.42
C THR A 332 -58.05 23.91 -7.99
N SER A 333 -57.27 23.51 -6.99
CA SER A 333 -57.56 23.76 -5.56
C SER A 333 -57.54 25.25 -5.22
N TYR A 334 -56.60 26.02 -5.77
CA TYR A 334 -56.58 27.48 -5.63
C TYR A 334 -57.79 28.13 -6.31
N THR A 335 -58.14 27.68 -7.51
CA THR A 335 -59.32 28.17 -8.25
C THR A 335 -60.61 27.92 -7.47
N LEU A 336 -60.77 26.71 -6.90
CA LEU A 336 -61.93 26.35 -6.09
C LEU A 336 -62.00 27.15 -4.78
N THR A 337 -60.86 27.32 -4.10
CA THR A 337 -60.77 28.15 -2.89
C THR A 337 -61.19 29.58 -3.17
N GLY A 338 -60.75 30.16 -4.30
CA GLY A 338 -61.18 31.48 -4.75
C GLY A 338 -62.70 31.57 -4.98
N LYS A 339 -63.30 30.58 -5.65
CA LYS A 339 -64.76 30.51 -5.87
C LYS A 339 -65.55 30.43 -4.56
N ILE A 340 -65.09 29.67 -3.57
CA ILE A 340 -65.76 29.53 -2.27
C ILE A 340 -65.64 30.81 -1.42
N GLN A 341 -64.50 31.50 -1.48
CA GLN A 341 -64.33 32.81 -0.86
C GLN A 341 -65.26 33.86 -1.48
N GLN A 342 -65.49 33.83 -2.81
CA GLN A 342 -66.45 34.72 -3.47
C GLN A 342 -67.91 34.40 -3.11
N LEU A 343 -68.29 33.12 -2.99
CA LEU A 343 -69.64 32.70 -2.58
C LEU A 343 -69.99 33.05 -1.13
N THR A 344 -69.01 33.08 -0.24
CA THR A 344 -69.20 33.50 1.16
C THR A 344 -69.34 35.01 1.29
N LEU A 345 -68.64 35.78 0.44
CA LEU A 345 -68.78 37.23 0.37
C LEU A 345 -70.12 37.65 -0.26
N SER A 346 -70.54 37.02 -1.37
CA SER A 346 -71.79 37.37 -2.07
C SER A 346 -73.08 36.95 -1.35
N LYS A 347 -72.98 36.16 -0.27
CA LYS A 347 -74.11 35.81 0.62
C LYS A 347 -74.16 36.67 1.88
N TYR A 348 -73.14 37.48 2.13
CA TYR A 348 -73.02 38.31 3.34
C TYR A 348 -73.27 39.80 3.07
N ILE A 349 -73.28 40.20 1.80
CA ILE A 349 -73.76 41.50 1.31
C ILE A 349 -75.18 41.29 0.78
#